data_AF-A0A966JD49-F1
#
_entry.id   AF-A0A966JD49-F1
#
_cell.length_a   1.000
_cell.length_b   1.000
_cell.length_c   1.000
_cell.angle_alpha   90.00
_cell.angle_beta   90.00
_cell.angle_gamma   90.00
#
_symmetry.space_group_name_H-M   'P 1'
#
loop_
_entity.id
_entity.type
_entity.pdbx_description
1 polymer ?
#
loop_
_entity_poly.entity_id
_entity_poly.type
_entity_poly.pdbx_seq_one_letter_code
_entity_poly.pdbx_strand_id
1 'polypeptide(L)'
;MSRGVHVGLGSDVSGGAHPGLLPQCTHAVTASRYLEDGVDAALPADRRGVPGSRVDIVTAFHVATKGGADLLGINAGIIAPGNVFDAFVVDCNARTSGLDFWEGIDNDERLFEKIVRLAGPGDITSVWVSGRRVVG
;
A
#
# COMPACT_ATOMS: atom_id res chain seq x y z
N MET A 1 6.65 -7.28 11.74
CA MET A 1 7.86 -7.89 11.12
C MET A 1 8.81 -8.55 12.13
N SER A 2 8.41 -8.75 13.39
CA SER A 2 9.30 -9.14 14.50
C SER A 2 9.86 -10.58 14.46
N ARG A 3 9.41 -11.42 13.53
CA ARG A 3 9.84 -12.83 13.41
C ARG A 3 10.72 -13.12 12.19
N GLY A 4 11.17 -12.09 11.46
CA GLY A 4 12.09 -12.24 10.31
C GLY A 4 11.47 -12.91 9.08
N VAL A 5 10.14 -13.03 9.03
CA VAL A 5 9.44 -13.59 7.87
C VAL A 5 9.29 -12.50 6.81
N HIS A 6 9.62 -12.83 5.56
CA HIS A 6 9.33 -11.95 4.42
C HIS A 6 7.82 -11.92 4.16
N VAL A 7 7.26 -10.72 3.99
CA VAL A 7 5.83 -10.51 3.81
C VAL A 7 5.60 -9.58 2.63
N GLY A 8 4.60 -9.91 1.82
CA GLY A 8 4.08 -9.09 0.73
C GLY A 8 2.56 -8.99 0.81
N LEU A 9 1.96 -8.16 -0.05
CA LEU A 9 0.50 -8.10 -0.23
C LEU A 9 0.09 -8.75 -1.55
N GLY A 10 -1.10 -9.33 -1.59
CA GLY A 10 -1.71 -9.90 -2.79
C GLY A 10 -3.17 -9.50 -2.87
N SER A 11 -3.71 -9.38 -4.10
CA SER A 11 -5.13 -9.08 -4.31
C SER A 11 -6.04 -10.29 -4.12
N ASP A 12 -5.49 -11.49 -4.27
CA ASP A 12 -6.22 -12.76 -4.18
C ASP A 12 -7.49 -12.80 -5.04
N VAL A 13 -7.45 -12.21 -6.25
CA VAL A 13 -8.61 -12.26 -7.16
C VAL A 13 -8.86 -13.72 -7.56
N SER A 14 -10.07 -14.26 -7.42
CA SER A 14 -11.36 -13.59 -7.14
C SER A 14 -11.86 -13.66 -5.68
N GLY A 15 -11.10 -14.26 -4.76
CA GLY A 15 -11.41 -14.20 -3.32
C GLY A 15 -11.47 -12.76 -2.80
N GLY A 16 -10.58 -11.89 -3.29
CA GLY A 16 -10.68 -10.44 -3.21
C GLY A 16 -11.34 -9.83 -4.45
N ALA A 17 -12.23 -8.85 -4.26
CA ALA A 17 -12.96 -8.20 -5.34
C ALA A 17 -12.21 -7.06 -6.04
N HIS A 18 -11.10 -6.59 -5.46
CA HIS A 18 -10.37 -5.42 -5.95
C HIS A 18 -9.03 -5.83 -6.59
N PRO A 19 -8.80 -5.54 -7.89
CA PRO A 19 -7.51 -5.78 -8.52
C PRO A 19 -6.46 -4.75 -8.06
N GLY A 20 -5.18 -5.10 -8.23
CA GLY A 20 -4.04 -4.23 -7.89
C GLY A 20 -3.70 -4.22 -6.40
N LEU A 21 -2.58 -3.56 -6.06
CA LEU A 21 -1.99 -3.58 -4.71
C LEU A 21 -2.34 -2.36 -3.85
N LEU A 22 -2.65 -1.19 -4.44
CA LEU A 22 -3.03 0.00 -3.66
C LEU A 22 -4.27 -0.23 -2.78
N PRO A 23 -5.37 -0.87 -3.26
CA PRO A 23 -6.49 -1.21 -2.40
C PRO A 23 -6.10 -2.15 -1.25
N GLN A 24 -5.15 -3.06 -1.49
CA GLN A 24 -4.71 -4.02 -0.48
C GLN A 24 -3.93 -3.35 0.65
N CYS A 25 -3.26 -2.23 0.39
CA CYS A 25 -2.64 -1.42 1.45
C CYS A 25 -3.70 -0.93 2.45
N THR A 26 -4.85 -0.47 1.94
CA THR A 26 -5.99 -0.08 2.79
C THR A 26 -6.55 -1.26 3.57
N HIS A 27 -6.73 -2.42 2.91
CA HIS A 27 -7.19 -3.63 3.60
C HIS A 27 -6.22 -4.09 4.69
N ALA A 28 -4.91 -4.01 4.46
CA ALA A 28 -3.89 -4.38 5.46
C ALA A 28 -3.96 -3.46 6.70
N VAL A 29 -4.10 -2.15 6.50
CA VAL A 29 -4.29 -1.20 7.61
C VAL A 29 -5.57 -1.54 8.37
N THR A 30 -6.69 -1.75 7.68
CA THR A 30 -7.97 -2.11 8.31
C THR A 30 -7.88 -3.41 9.10
N ALA A 31 -7.31 -4.47 8.52
CA ALA A 31 -7.12 -5.75 9.19
C ALA A 31 -6.21 -5.63 10.43
N SER A 32 -5.17 -4.80 10.37
CA SER A 32 -4.29 -4.56 11.52
C SER A 32 -5.01 -3.85 12.68
N ARG A 33 -5.99 -2.99 12.39
CA ARG A 33 -6.84 -2.37 13.42
C ARG A 33 -7.73 -3.40 14.09
N TYR A 34 -8.30 -4.33 13.32
CA TYR A 34 -9.07 -5.44 13.89
C TYR A 34 -8.22 -6.32 14.80
N LEU A 35 -6.95 -6.57 14.44
CA LEU A 35 -6.00 -7.29 15.30
C LEU A 35 -5.68 -6.50 16.57
N GLU A 36 -5.47 -5.19 16.45
CA GLU A 36 -5.15 -4.32 17.58
C GLU A 36 -6.30 -4.23 18.59
N ASP A 37 -7.52 -4.05 18.12
CA ASP A 37 -8.73 -3.97 18.96
C ASP A 37 -9.21 -5.35 19.42
N GLY A 38 -8.93 -6.39 18.63
CA GLY A 38 -9.31 -7.77 18.88
C GLY A 38 -10.74 -8.12 18.46
N VAL A 39 -10.91 -9.29 17.85
CA VAL A 39 -12.19 -9.77 17.30
C VAL A 39 -12.72 -11.04 17.98
N ASP A 40 -12.00 -11.59 18.96
CA ASP A 40 -12.45 -12.78 19.71
C ASP A 40 -13.56 -12.40 20.70
N ALA A 41 -14.79 -12.84 20.41
CA ALA A 41 -15.96 -12.58 21.23
C ALA A 41 -16.00 -13.42 22.53
N ALA A 42 -15.18 -14.46 22.65
CA ALA A 42 -15.07 -15.26 23.87
C ALA A 42 -14.21 -14.57 24.94
N LEU A 43 -13.45 -13.53 24.58
CA LEU A 43 -12.56 -12.80 25.46
C LEU A 43 -13.16 -11.44 25.88
N PRO A 44 -12.93 -11.00 27.14
CA PRO A 44 -13.23 -9.64 27.57
C PRO A 44 -12.57 -8.58 26.66
N ALA A 45 -13.24 -7.43 26.51
CA ALA A 45 -12.80 -6.37 25.59
C ALA A 45 -11.38 -5.85 25.89
N ASP A 46 -10.97 -5.83 27.16
CA ASP A 46 -9.65 -5.40 27.62
C ASP A 46 -8.53 -6.43 27.36
N ARG A 47 -8.86 -7.64 26.88
CA ARG A 47 -7.91 -8.75 26.71
C ARG A 47 -7.93 -9.40 25.33
N ARG A 48 -8.82 -8.98 24.44
CA ARG A 48 -9.01 -9.62 23.12
C ARG A 48 -8.10 -9.07 22.02
N GLY A 49 -7.50 -7.90 22.22
CA GLY A 49 -6.67 -7.19 21.25
C GLY A 49 -5.16 -7.43 21.40
N VAL A 50 -4.41 -7.01 20.39
CA VAL A 50 -2.93 -7.03 20.38
C VAL A 50 -2.42 -5.58 20.29
N PRO A 51 -2.18 -4.90 21.43
CA PRO A 51 -1.78 -3.49 21.44
C PRO A 51 -0.51 -3.23 20.62
N GLY A 52 -0.51 -2.15 19.83
CA GLY A 52 0.65 -1.73 19.03
C GLY A 52 0.89 -2.60 17.79
N SER A 53 -0.07 -3.42 17.37
CA SER A 53 0.02 -4.25 16.17
C SER A 53 -0.45 -3.56 14.89
N ARG A 54 -1.06 -2.37 15.01
CA ARG A 54 -1.51 -1.58 13.87
C ARG A 54 -0.35 -1.21 12.95
N VAL A 55 -0.58 -1.29 11.64
CA VAL A 55 0.33 -0.74 10.62
C VAL A 55 -0.28 0.51 10.01
N ASP A 56 0.57 1.47 9.66
CA ASP A 56 0.17 2.65 8.89
C ASP A 56 0.22 2.38 7.38
N ILE A 57 -0.21 3.37 6.60
CA ILE A 57 -0.28 3.25 5.14
C ILE A 57 1.12 3.18 4.50
N VAL A 58 2.12 3.81 5.11
CA VAL A 58 3.51 3.79 4.63
C VAL A 58 4.10 2.39 4.81
N THR A 59 3.88 1.76 5.96
CA THR A 59 4.26 0.37 6.23
C THR A 59 3.55 -0.58 5.26
N ALA A 60 2.24 -0.39 5.04
CA ALA A 60 1.49 -1.21 4.10
C ALA A 60 2.02 -1.07 2.66
N PHE A 61 2.34 0.15 2.21
CA PHE A 61 2.93 0.40 0.90
C PHE A 61 4.34 -0.21 0.78
N HIS A 62 5.14 -0.14 1.85
CA HIS A 62 6.44 -0.82 1.89
C HIS A 62 6.28 -2.33 1.72
N VAL A 63 5.33 -2.96 2.42
CA VAL A 63 5.03 -4.39 2.25
C VAL A 63 4.55 -4.69 0.81
N ALA A 64 3.76 -3.81 0.21
CA ALA A 64 3.28 -3.96 -1.17
C ALA A 64 4.38 -3.79 -2.24
N THR A 65 5.48 -3.12 -1.91
CA THR A 65 6.57 -2.80 -2.84
C THR A 65 7.84 -3.56 -2.48
N LYS A 66 8.71 -2.96 -1.67
CA LYS A 66 10.00 -3.56 -1.27
C LYS A 66 9.83 -4.90 -0.54
N GLY A 67 8.85 -4.99 0.36
CA GLY A 67 8.55 -6.23 1.09
C GLY A 67 8.12 -7.37 0.16
N GLY A 68 7.28 -7.08 -0.84
CA GLY A 68 6.90 -8.02 -1.88
C GLY A 68 8.06 -8.44 -2.78
N ALA A 69 8.93 -7.49 -3.15
CA ALA A 69 10.14 -7.79 -3.91
C ALA A 69 11.10 -8.71 -3.12
N ASP A 70 11.27 -8.44 -1.81
CA ASP A 70 12.07 -9.29 -0.91
C ASP A 70 11.47 -10.69 -0.76
N LEU A 71 10.15 -10.78 -0.61
CA LEU A 71 9.43 -12.05 -0.57
C LEU A 71 9.67 -12.89 -1.84
N LEU A 72 9.75 -12.25 -3.01
CA LEU A 72 9.97 -12.90 -4.29
C LEU A 72 11.45 -13.08 -4.65
N GLY A 73 12.38 -12.52 -3.87
CA GLY A 73 13.82 -12.58 -4.16
C GLY A 73 14.23 -11.81 -5.42
N ILE A 74 13.49 -10.74 -5.77
CA ILE A 74 13.78 -9.90 -6.94
C ILE A 74 14.31 -8.53 -6.55
N ASN A 75 15.17 -7.95 -7.40
CA ASN A 75 15.82 -6.67 -7.16
C ASN A 75 14.96 -5.49 -7.66
N ALA A 76 13.81 -5.30 -7.00
CA ALA A 76 12.77 -4.32 -7.34
C ALA A 76 12.17 -3.66 -6.07
N GLY A 77 11.17 -2.80 -6.27
CA GLY A 77 10.36 -2.25 -5.17
C GLY A 77 10.97 -1.02 -4.46
N ILE A 78 12.12 -0.52 -4.93
CA ILE A 78 12.71 0.76 -4.51
C ILE A 78 13.41 1.45 -5.70
N ILE A 79 13.34 2.78 -5.74
CA ILE A 79 14.09 3.58 -6.71
C ILE A 79 15.49 3.83 -6.16
N ALA A 80 16.42 2.94 -6.49
CA ALA A 80 17.82 3.03 -6.07
C ALA A 80 18.75 2.37 -7.11
N PRO A 81 20.02 2.81 -7.23
CA PRO A 81 21.01 2.16 -8.07
C PRO A 81 21.07 0.65 -7.81
N GLY A 82 21.14 -0.13 -8.89
CA GLY A 82 21.16 -1.59 -8.83
C GLY A 82 19.78 -2.25 -8.89
N ASN A 83 18.67 -1.54 -8.65
CA ASN A 83 17.32 -2.10 -8.80
C ASN A 83 16.78 -1.94 -10.23
N VAL A 84 15.84 -2.80 -10.62
CA VAL A 84 15.08 -2.60 -11.87
C VAL A 84 14.19 -1.37 -11.75
N PHE A 85 14.06 -0.62 -12.85
CA PHE A 85 13.16 0.53 -12.89
C PHE A 85 11.73 0.08 -13.21
N ASP A 86 11.04 -0.36 -12.17
CA ASP A 86 9.60 -0.61 -12.14
C ASP A 86 8.93 0.53 -11.38
N ALA A 87 8.15 1.35 -12.07
CA ALA A 87 7.59 2.57 -11.51
C ALA A 87 6.26 2.92 -12.17
N PHE A 88 5.43 3.70 -11.47
CA PHE A 88 4.23 4.31 -12.04
C PHE A 88 4.15 5.78 -11.62
N VAL A 89 3.51 6.60 -12.46
CA VAL A 89 3.32 8.02 -12.20
C VAL A 89 1.84 8.27 -11.94
N VAL A 90 1.55 9.01 -10.87
CA VAL A 90 0.19 9.39 -10.48
C VAL A 90 0.00 10.88 -10.72
N ASP A 91 -1.03 11.25 -11.48
CA ASP A 91 -1.46 12.64 -11.62
C ASP A 91 -2.29 13.06 -10.40
N CYS A 92 -1.68 13.88 -9.55
CA CYS A 92 -2.32 14.40 -8.34
C CYS A 92 -3.13 15.69 -8.59
N ASN A 93 -3.17 16.20 -9.83
CA ASN A 93 -3.87 17.43 -10.19
C ASN A 93 -5.09 17.17 -11.10
N ALA A 94 -5.39 15.90 -11.40
CA ALA A 94 -6.54 15.53 -12.22
C ALA A 94 -7.85 15.92 -11.51
N ARG A 95 -8.60 16.87 -12.10
CA ARG A 95 -9.82 17.46 -11.52
C ARG A 95 -10.98 16.47 -11.29
N THR A 96 -10.81 15.20 -11.66
CA THR A 96 -11.80 14.12 -11.53
C THR A 96 -11.44 13.09 -10.46
N SER A 97 -10.30 13.24 -9.77
CA SER A 97 -9.82 12.28 -8.78
C SER A 97 -9.99 12.80 -7.35
N GLY A 98 -10.01 11.89 -6.38
CA GLY A 98 -9.98 12.24 -4.95
C GLY A 98 -8.61 12.72 -4.45
N LEU A 99 -7.67 13.01 -5.34
CA LEU A 99 -6.26 13.28 -5.02
C LEU A 99 -5.92 14.77 -4.87
N ASP A 100 -6.93 15.66 -4.86
CA ASP A 100 -6.74 17.10 -4.70
C ASP A 100 -5.80 17.43 -3.53
N PHE A 101 -4.82 18.30 -3.81
CA PHE A 101 -3.92 18.87 -2.82
C PHE A 101 -4.48 20.21 -2.31
N TRP A 102 -4.68 20.31 -0.99
CA TRP A 102 -5.23 21.48 -0.33
C TRP A 102 -4.11 22.20 0.42
N GLU A 103 -3.66 23.32 -0.12
CA GLU A 103 -2.60 24.13 0.49
C GLU A 103 -2.94 24.52 1.94
N GLY A 104 -1.97 24.38 2.84
CA GLY A 104 -2.15 24.62 4.28
C GLY A 104 -2.86 23.50 5.05
N ILE A 105 -3.39 22.49 4.37
CA ILE A 105 -3.99 21.29 4.98
C ILE A 105 -3.13 20.06 4.69
N ASP A 106 -2.67 19.91 3.45
CA ASP A 106 -1.87 18.78 3.01
C ASP A 106 -0.37 19.07 3.05
N ASN A 107 0.38 18.03 3.34
CA ASN A 107 1.82 17.91 3.17
C ASN A 107 2.11 16.65 2.34
N ASP A 108 3.38 16.35 2.09
CA ASP A 108 3.78 15.20 1.28
C ASP A 108 3.29 13.87 1.86
N GLU A 109 3.31 13.71 3.19
CA GLU A 109 2.82 12.48 3.84
C GLU A 109 1.31 12.29 3.65
N ARG A 110 0.52 13.37 3.75
CA ARG A 110 -0.92 13.32 3.48
C ARG A 110 -1.24 13.08 2.02
N LEU A 111 -0.51 13.72 1.12
CA LEU A 111 -0.66 13.48 -0.31
C LEU A 111 -0.33 12.02 -0.65
N PHE A 112 0.75 11.47 -0.08
CA PHE A 112 1.10 10.08 -0.24
C PHE A 112 0.00 9.14 0.29
N GLU A 113 -0.57 9.41 1.46
CA GLU A 113 -1.71 8.63 1.97
C GLU A 113 -2.92 8.70 1.02
N LYS A 114 -3.24 9.88 0.47
CA LYS A 114 -4.30 10.03 -0.54
C LYS A 114 -4.01 9.19 -1.77
N ILE A 115 -2.79 9.24 -2.30
CA ILE A 115 -2.37 8.43 -3.46
C ILE A 115 -2.60 6.95 -3.17
N VAL A 116 -2.06 6.42 -2.07
CA VAL A 116 -2.15 4.98 -1.79
C VAL A 116 -3.59 4.52 -1.53
N ARG A 117 -4.44 5.39 -0.96
CA ARG A 117 -5.83 5.04 -0.65
C ARG A 117 -6.81 5.22 -1.80
N LEU A 118 -6.60 6.25 -2.62
CA LEU A 118 -7.63 6.76 -3.55
C LEU A 118 -7.24 6.65 -5.02
N ALA A 119 -5.95 6.53 -5.34
CA ALA A 119 -5.54 6.46 -6.74
C ALA A 119 -6.09 5.20 -7.41
N GLY A 120 -6.76 5.42 -8.54
CA GLY A 120 -7.24 4.38 -9.43
C GLY A 120 -6.52 4.38 -10.77
N PRO A 121 -6.91 3.48 -11.70
CA PRO A 121 -6.30 3.40 -13.02
C PRO A 121 -6.35 4.71 -13.81
N GLY A 122 -7.37 5.55 -13.61
CA GLY A 122 -7.50 6.86 -14.26
C GLY A 122 -6.47 7.90 -13.80
N ASP A 123 -5.87 7.70 -12.63
CA ASP A 123 -4.86 8.60 -12.06
C ASP A 123 -3.44 8.19 -12.45
N ILE A 124 -3.26 6.94 -12.89
CA ILE A 124 -1.95 6.40 -13.28
C ILE A 124 -1.68 6.76 -14.75
N THR A 125 -0.89 7.80 -14.96
CA THR A 125 -0.63 8.34 -16.31
C THR A 125 0.47 7.60 -17.05
N SER A 126 1.32 6.86 -16.35
CA SER A 126 2.39 6.08 -16.97
C SER A 126 2.88 4.94 -16.08
N VAL A 127 3.33 3.87 -16.71
CA VAL A 127 3.92 2.70 -16.05
C VAL A 127 5.19 2.29 -16.78
N TRP A 128 6.24 2.00 -16.03
CA TRP A 128 7.50 1.45 -16.50
C TRP A 128 7.72 0.07 -15.91
N VAL A 129 8.21 -0.85 -16.75
CA VAL A 129 8.65 -2.19 -16.36
C VAL A 129 10.04 -2.40 -16.95
N SER A 130 11.02 -2.68 -16.09
CA SER A 130 12.44 -2.84 -16.45
C SER A 130 12.97 -1.68 -17.30
N GLY A 131 12.61 -0.44 -16.93
CA GLY A 131 13.02 0.77 -17.64
C GLY A 131 12.25 1.07 -18.93
N ARG A 132 11.37 0.17 -19.39
CA ARG A 132 10.54 0.39 -20.57
C ARG A 132 9.17 0.92 -20.18
N ARG A 133 8.75 2.05 -20.77
CA ARG A 133 7.38 2.55 -20.62
C ARG A 133 6.41 1.60 -21.32
N VAL A 134 5.44 1.06 -20.58
CA VAL A 134 4.44 0.09 -21.06
C VAL A 134 3.02 0.65 -21.06
N VAL A 135 2.77 1.72 -20.31
CA VAL A 135 1.53 2.51 -20.32
C VAL A 135 1.93 3.98 -20.42
N GLY A 136 1.24 4.75 -21.28
CA GLY A 136 1.55 6.16 -21.45
C GLY A 136 0.89 6.86 -22.61
#